data_AF-A0A940NWH6-F1
#
_entry.id   AF-A0A940NWH6-F1
#
_cell.length_a   1.000
_cell.length_b   1.000
_cell.length_c   1.000
_cell.angle_alpha   90.00
_cell.angle_beta   90.00
_cell.angle_gamma   90.00
#
_symmetry.space_group_name_H-M   'P 1'
#
loop_
_entity.id
_entity.type
_entity.pdbx_description
1 polymer ?
#
loop_
_entity_poly.entity_id
_entity_poly.type
_entity_poly.pdbx_seq_one_letter_code
_entity_poly.pdbx_strand_id
1 'polypeptide(L)'
;AVTMFPKAFAPIPLSGAAESALTEGVSAAFNRGLGFAGYPTDWLIGLSNQPAGTGSVVLLAAVAAVLMLRRSASGWVILPAMAFVCFSGIVFGYFRSPVEQLAGSFLANQMLFSIIFLHGDPAYAPKQIGGTLYGIIFSGAAIILTRILFVTDAPVMLAVILSPAALKLRILMQDYLTQKGGAADAEEKDTGPVPESGTR
;
A
#
# COMPACT_ATOMS: atom_id res chain seq x y z
N ALA A 1 4.44 -23.32 1.47
CA ALA A 1 3.16 -23.91 1.01
C ALA A 1 2.62 -23.05 -0.13
N VAL A 2 2.15 -23.63 -1.22
CA VAL A 2 1.61 -22.90 -2.37
C VAL A 2 0.10 -22.73 -2.15
N THR A 3 -0.40 -21.50 -2.20
CA THR A 3 -1.84 -21.24 -2.14
C THR A 3 -2.48 -21.68 -3.45
N MET A 4 -3.41 -22.64 -3.35
CA MET A 4 -4.14 -23.17 -4.48
C MET A 4 -5.59 -22.67 -4.46
N PHE A 5 -6.13 -22.42 -5.64
CA PHE A 5 -7.49 -21.92 -5.85
C PHE A 5 -8.25 -22.86 -6.79
N PRO A 6 -9.58 -22.92 -6.69
CA PRO A 6 -10.37 -23.68 -7.66
C PRO A 6 -10.19 -23.09 -9.06
N LYS A 7 -9.99 -23.96 -10.06
CA LYS A 7 -9.91 -23.56 -11.45
C LYS A 7 -11.31 -23.10 -11.92
N ALA A 8 -11.35 -21.99 -12.66
CA ALA A 8 -12.61 -21.48 -13.21
C ALA A 8 -13.28 -22.55 -14.09
N PHE A 9 -14.59 -22.74 -13.89
CA PHE A 9 -15.42 -23.71 -14.63
C PHE A 9 -15.00 -25.19 -14.48
N ALA A 10 -14.13 -25.52 -13.52
CA ALA A 10 -13.81 -26.91 -13.22
C ALA A 10 -14.93 -27.57 -12.40
N PRO A 11 -15.26 -28.84 -12.68
CA PRO A 11 -16.23 -29.58 -11.87
C PRO A 11 -15.68 -29.72 -10.44
N ILE A 12 -16.51 -29.42 -9.44
CA ILE A 12 -16.15 -29.57 -8.03
C ILE A 12 -16.02 -31.07 -7.73
N PRO A 13 -14.83 -31.58 -7.38
CA PRO A 13 -14.68 -32.99 -7.06
C PRO A 13 -15.41 -33.29 -5.74
N LEU A 14 -16.54 -34.01 -5.84
CA LEU A 14 -17.35 -34.41 -4.68
C LEU A 14 -16.71 -35.58 -3.90
N SER A 15 -15.76 -36.30 -4.52
CA SER A 15 -14.89 -37.31 -3.89
C SER A 15 -13.65 -37.57 -4.76
N GLY A 16 -12.47 -37.72 -4.13
CA GLY A 16 -11.18 -37.95 -4.82
C GLY A 16 -10.23 -36.75 -4.88
N ALA A 17 -8.95 -37.01 -5.17
CA ALA A 17 -7.86 -36.03 -5.09
C ALA A 17 -8.12 -34.79 -5.95
N ALA A 18 -8.26 -33.65 -5.29
CA ALA A 18 -8.64 -32.35 -5.87
C ALA A 18 -7.54 -31.69 -6.74
N GLU A 19 -6.43 -32.38 -7.02
CA GLU A 19 -5.25 -31.80 -7.69
C GLU A 19 -5.55 -31.34 -9.13
N SER A 20 -6.46 -32.00 -9.84
CA SER A 20 -6.85 -31.59 -11.21
C SER A 20 -7.84 -30.41 -11.25
N ALA A 21 -8.49 -30.11 -10.12
CA ALA A 21 -9.47 -29.04 -9.99
C ALA A 21 -8.86 -27.74 -9.42
N LEU A 22 -7.61 -27.80 -8.98
CA LEU A 22 -6.90 -26.69 -8.34
C LEU A 22 -5.88 -26.07 -9.29
N THR A 23 -5.71 -24.76 -9.19
CA THR A 23 -4.71 -23.98 -9.91
C THR A 23 -3.93 -23.12 -8.93
N GLU A 24 -2.67 -22.85 -9.25
CA GLU A 24 -1.84 -21.97 -8.44
C GLU A 24 -2.39 -20.54 -8.43
N GLY A 25 -2.32 -19.89 -7.27
CA GLY A 25 -2.69 -18.49 -7.13
C GLY A 25 -1.78 -17.57 -7.95
N VAL A 26 -2.38 -16.56 -8.59
CA VAL A 26 -1.62 -15.62 -9.44
C VAL A 26 -0.50 -14.93 -8.67
N SER A 27 -0.70 -14.65 -7.39
CA SER A 27 0.31 -14.07 -6.50
C SER A 27 1.57 -14.95 -6.38
N ALA A 28 1.39 -16.27 -6.28
CA ALA A 28 2.51 -17.20 -6.16
C ALA A 28 3.27 -17.33 -7.49
N ALA A 29 2.56 -17.42 -8.61
CA ALA A 29 3.15 -17.41 -9.95
C ALA A 29 3.94 -16.11 -10.22
N PHE A 30 3.36 -14.96 -9.86
CA PHE A 30 3.98 -13.65 -10.03
C PHE A 30 5.26 -13.49 -9.19
N ASN A 31 5.24 -13.93 -7.93
CA ASN A 31 6.42 -13.85 -7.06
C ASN A 31 7.57 -14.70 -7.60
N ARG A 32 7.30 -15.84 -8.25
CA ARG A 32 8.31 -16.69 -8.88
C ARG A 32 8.83 -16.17 -10.24
N GLY A 33 8.32 -15.04 -10.72
CA GLY A 33 8.74 -14.48 -12.00
C GLY A 33 8.18 -15.22 -13.22
N LEU A 34 7.14 -16.05 -13.04
CA LEU A 34 6.46 -16.78 -14.13
C LEU A 34 5.50 -15.90 -14.95
N GLY A 35 5.55 -14.57 -14.75
CA GLY A 35 4.63 -13.63 -15.36
C GLY A 35 3.30 -13.52 -14.62
N PHE A 36 2.48 -12.56 -15.03
CA PHE A 36 1.14 -12.35 -14.51
C PHE A 36 0.13 -12.93 -15.51
N ALA A 37 -0.48 -14.06 -15.16
CA ALA A 37 -1.38 -14.79 -16.07
C ALA A 37 -2.77 -14.15 -16.17
N GLY A 38 -3.41 -14.29 -17.33
CA GLY A 38 -4.76 -13.79 -17.62
C GLY A 38 -4.77 -12.69 -18.69
N TYR A 39 -5.92 -12.45 -19.31
CA TYR A 39 -6.06 -11.35 -20.25
C TYR A 39 -6.22 -10.01 -19.50
N PRO A 40 -5.84 -8.87 -20.09
CA PRO A 40 -6.02 -7.57 -19.46
C PRO A 40 -7.46 -7.28 -19.02
N THR A 41 -8.45 -7.82 -19.74
CA THR A 41 -9.87 -7.76 -19.38
C THR A 41 -10.17 -8.45 -18.06
N ASP A 42 -9.50 -9.57 -17.80
CA ASP A 42 -9.69 -10.36 -16.57
C ASP A 42 -9.11 -9.62 -15.37
N TRP A 43 -8.03 -8.85 -15.56
CA TRP A 43 -7.44 -8.00 -14.52
C TRP A 43 -8.39 -6.86 -14.09
N LEU A 44 -9.18 -6.35 -15.04
CA LEU A 44 -10.15 -5.29 -14.77
C LEU A 44 -11.36 -5.82 -14.00
N ILE A 45 -11.86 -6.98 -14.41
CA ILE A 45 -13.15 -7.52 -13.94
C ILE A 45 -12.97 -8.35 -12.65
N GLY A 46 -11.91 -9.12 -12.53
CA GLY A 46 -11.87 -10.19 -11.53
C GLY A 46 -10.97 -11.35 -11.91
N LEU A 47 -9.81 -11.50 -11.28
CA LEU A 47 -9.08 -12.77 -11.33
C LEU A 47 -9.70 -13.79 -10.35
N SER A 48 -10.07 -14.96 -10.86
CA SER A 48 -10.75 -16.02 -10.09
C SER A 48 -9.82 -16.81 -9.16
N ASN A 49 -8.52 -16.81 -9.43
CA ASN A 49 -7.50 -17.55 -8.68
C ASN A 49 -6.64 -16.62 -7.79
N GLN A 50 -7.31 -15.71 -7.08
CA GLN A 50 -6.67 -14.83 -6.11
C GLN A 50 -7.53 -14.67 -4.84
N PRO A 51 -6.95 -14.25 -3.71
CA PRO A 51 -7.70 -13.97 -2.49
C PRO A 51 -8.79 -12.91 -2.68
N ALA A 52 -9.88 -13.05 -1.92
CA ALA A 52 -10.95 -12.04 -1.89
C ALA A 52 -10.36 -10.64 -1.56
N GLY A 53 -10.70 -9.64 -2.36
CA GLY A 53 -10.16 -8.28 -2.24
C GLY A 53 -9.07 -7.90 -3.25
N THR A 54 -8.63 -8.84 -4.11
CA THR A 54 -7.66 -8.57 -5.20
C THR A 54 -8.24 -8.62 -6.61
N GLY A 55 -9.47 -9.12 -6.76
CA GLY A 55 -10.01 -9.50 -8.06
C GLY A 55 -10.13 -8.35 -9.07
N SER A 56 -10.59 -7.17 -8.67
CA SER A 56 -10.90 -6.08 -9.63
C SER A 56 -10.08 -4.81 -9.36
N VAL A 57 -9.18 -4.48 -10.29
CA VAL A 57 -8.49 -3.17 -10.29
C VAL A 57 -9.49 -2.03 -10.31
N VAL A 58 -10.54 -2.15 -11.11
CA VAL A 58 -11.51 -1.07 -11.33
C VAL A 58 -12.23 -0.73 -10.03
N LEU A 59 -12.68 -1.75 -9.30
CA LEU A 59 -13.34 -1.56 -8.02
C LEU A 59 -12.38 -0.98 -6.98
N LEU A 60 -11.15 -1.50 -6.89
CA LEU A 60 -10.14 -1.00 -5.96
C LEU A 60 -9.76 0.46 -6.24
N ALA A 61 -9.56 0.82 -7.51
CA ALA A 61 -9.23 2.18 -7.93
C ALA A 61 -10.39 3.15 -7.69
N ALA A 62 -11.62 2.74 -8.00
CA ALA A 62 -12.81 3.54 -7.73
C ALA A 62 -12.99 3.80 -6.22
N VAL A 63 -12.81 2.76 -5.39
CA VAL A 63 -12.91 2.93 -3.93
C VAL A 63 -11.77 3.78 -3.39
N ALA A 64 -10.53 3.61 -3.87
CA ALA A 64 -9.40 4.47 -3.50
C ALA A 64 -9.71 5.94 -3.79
N ALA A 65 -10.21 6.24 -4.98
CA ALA A 65 -10.56 7.60 -5.38
C ALA A 65 -11.66 8.18 -4.48
N VAL A 66 -12.72 7.42 -4.21
CA VAL A 66 -13.80 7.86 -3.31
C VAL A 66 -13.27 8.11 -1.89
N LEU A 67 -12.44 7.21 -1.35
CA LEU A 67 -11.87 7.37 -0.01
C LEU A 67 -10.93 8.57 0.09
N MET A 68 -10.12 8.83 -0.94
CA MET A 68 -9.26 10.02 -1.01
C MET A 68 -10.07 11.31 -1.10
N LEU A 69 -11.10 11.35 -1.96
CA LEU A 69 -11.96 12.51 -2.14
C LEU A 69 -12.73 12.85 -0.85
N ARG A 70 -13.12 11.83 -0.09
CA ARG A 70 -13.79 12.00 1.20
C ARG A 70 -12.84 12.37 2.34
N ARG A 71 -11.52 12.48 2.07
CA ARG A 71 -10.44 12.63 3.06
C ARG A 71 -10.44 11.52 4.12
N SER A 72 -11.02 10.37 3.79
CA SER A 72 -11.06 9.17 4.63
C SER A 72 -9.84 8.27 4.39
N ALA A 73 -8.87 8.73 3.61
CA ALA A 73 -7.61 8.06 3.35
C ALA A 73 -6.46 9.09 3.31
N SER A 74 -5.30 8.74 3.87
CA SER A 74 -4.13 9.62 3.87
C SER A 74 -3.38 9.53 2.54
N GLY A 75 -3.56 10.55 1.68
CA GLY A 75 -2.81 10.67 0.42
C GLY A 75 -1.29 10.73 0.62
N TRP A 76 -0.84 11.24 1.78
CA TRP A 76 0.59 11.31 2.16
C TRP A 76 1.24 9.94 2.36
N VAL A 77 0.45 8.89 2.58
CA VAL A 77 0.91 7.50 2.72
C VAL A 77 0.67 6.71 1.43
N ILE A 78 -0.54 6.83 0.87
CA ILE A 78 -0.96 6.02 -0.29
C ILE A 78 -0.15 6.36 -1.54
N LEU A 79 -0.02 7.64 -1.89
CA LEU A 79 0.70 8.06 -3.10
C LEU A 79 2.16 7.59 -3.11
N PRO A 80 2.97 7.82 -2.06
CA PRO A 80 4.34 7.36 -2.06
C PRO A 80 4.46 5.83 -2.00
N ALA A 81 3.57 5.13 -1.31
CA ALA A 81 3.53 3.66 -1.34
C ALA A 81 3.25 3.14 -2.75
N MET A 82 2.26 3.70 -3.45
CA MET A 82 1.96 3.34 -4.84
C MET A 82 3.13 3.68 -5.78
N ALA A 83 3.73 4.86 -5.64
CA ALA A 83 4.88 5.27 -6.44
C ALA A 83 6.07 4.32 -6.27
N PHE A 84 6.34 3.90 -5.03
CA PHE A 84 7.40 2.94 -4.75
C PHE A 84 7.10 1.55 -5.32
N VAL A 85 5.85 1.08 -5.23
CA VAL A 85 5.42 -0.16 -5.87
C VAL A 85 5.59 -0.09 -7.39
N CYS A 86 5.16 1.01 -8.03
CA CYS A 86 5.38 1.24 -9.46
C CYS A 86 6.87 1.14 -9.82
N PHE A 87 7.70 1.90 -9.10
CA PHE A 87 9.13 1.94 -9.33
C PHE A 87 9.75 0.55 -9.20
N SER A 88 9.41 -0.18 -8.14
CA SER A 88 9.93 -1.52 -7.92
C SER A 88 9.49 -2.51 -9.01
N GLY A 89 8.23 -2.47 -9.46
CA GLY A 89 7.71 -3.35 -10.50
C GLY A 89 8.45 -3.16 -11.82
N ILE A 90 8.80 -1.91 -12.17
CA ILE A 90 9.58 -1.58 -13.36
C ILE A 90 11.02 -2.10 -13.23
N VAL A 91 11.66 -1.86 -12.09
CA VAL A 91 13.05 -2.26 -11.82
C VAL A 91 13.20 -3.78 -11.82
N PHE A 92 12.34 -4.51 -11.10
CA PHE A 92 12.38 -5.97 -11.05
C PHE A 92 11.93 -6.63 -12.36
N GLY A 93 11.13 -5.94 -13.17
CA GLY A 93 10.66 -6.43 -14.46
C GLY A 93 11.66 -6.30 -15.61
N TYR A 94 12.84 -5.72 -15.37
CA TYR A 94 13.86 -5.42 -16.39
C TYR A 94 13.28 -4.76 -17.65
N PHE A 95 12.23 -3.95 -17.51
CA PHE A 95 11.53 -3.26 -18.60
C PHE A 95 10.95 -4.15 -19.71
N ARG A 96 10.89 -5.48 -19.55
CA ARG A 96 10.51 -6.39 -20.65
C ARG A 96 9.00 -6.39 -20.93
N SER A 97 8.18 -6.36 -19.89
CA SER A 97 6.71 -6.24 -19.98
C SER A 97 6.19 -5.28 -18.89
N PRO A 98 6.40 -3.95 -19.05
CA PRO A 98 6.17 -2.99 -17.98
C PRO A 98 4.72 -2.95 -17.50
N VAL A 99 3.75 -3.13 -18.40
CA VAL A 99 2.32 -3.12 -18.06
C VAL A 99 1.94 -4.32 -17.20
N GLU A 100 2.36 -5.53 -17.60
CA GLU A 100 2.05 -6.76 -16.86
C GLU A 100 2.73 -6.78 -15.49
N GLN A 101 3.98 -6.30 -15.44
CA GLN A 101 4.73 -6.20 -14.19
C GLN A 101 4.13 -5.18 -13.24
N LEU A 102 3.65 -4.05 -13.78
CA LEU A 102 2.97 -3.03 -12.98
C LEU A 102 1.63 -3.56 -12.47
N ALA A 103 0.81 -4.13 -13.35
CA ALA A 103 -0.47 -4.72 -13.00
C ALA A 103 -0.29 -5.81 -11.93
N GLY A 104 0.65 -6.73 -12.15
CA GLY A 104 0.97 -7.77 -11.18
C GLY A 104 1.49 -7.23 -9.86
N SER A 105 2.29 -6.16 -9.85
CA SER A 105 2.81 -5.58 -8.59
C SER A 105 1.72 -4.96 -7.72
N PHE A 106 0.62 -4.50 -8.32
CA PHE A 106 -0.54 -3.98 -7.58
C PHE A 106 -1.57 -5.06 -7.25
N LEU A 107 -1.85 -5.97 -8.19
CA LEU A 107 -2.91 -6.96 -8.07
C LEU A 107 -2.48 -8.21 -7.31
N ALA A 108 -1.20 -8.57 -7.36
CA ALA A 108 -0.69 -9.69 -6.58
C ALA A 108 -0.61 -9.33 -5.09
N ASN A 109 -0.60 -10.37 -4.27
CA ASN A 109 -0.29 -10.32 -2.83
C ASN A 109 -1.20 -9.39 -2.00
N GLN A 110 -2.38 -9.03 -2.51
CA GLN A 110 -3.27 -8.07 -1.85
C GLN A 110 -2.61 -6.69 -1.63
N MET A 111 -1.64 -6.33 -2.49
CA MET A 111 -0.84 -5.12 -2.32
C MET A 111 -1.69 -3.86 -2.41
N LEU A 112 -2.47 -3.70 -3.48
CA LEU A 112 -3.32 -2.54 -3.69
C LEU A 112 -4.39 -2.42 -2.58
N PHE A 113 -5.01 -3.55 -2.21
CA PHE A 113 -5.96 -3.62 -1.10
C PHE A 113 -5.34 -3.15 0.22
N SER A 114 -4.17 -3.68 0.58
CA SER A 114 -3.50 -3.33 1.84
C SER A 114 -3.13 -1.84 1.88
N ILE A 115 -2.61 -1.30 0.78
CA ILE A 115 -2.25 0.13 0.68
C ILE A 115 -3.48 1.02 0.91
N ILE A 116 -4.61 0.72 0.27
CA ILE A 116 -5.78 1.60 0.28
C ILE A 116 -6.54 1.50 1.61
N PHE A 117 -6.86 0.28 2.05
CA PHE A 117 -7.81 0.07 3.15
C PHE A 117 -7.17 -0.05 4.52
N LEU A 118 -5.96 -0.61 4.62
CA LEU A 118 -5.32 -0.85 5.91
C LEU A 118 -4.29 0.23 6.19
N HIS A 119 -3.38 0.44 5.25
CA HIS A 119 -2.25 1.34 5.44
C HIS A 119 -2.61 2.81 5.26
N GLY A 120 -3.57 3.08 4.37
CA GLY A 120 -4.08 4.42 4.08
C GLY A 120 -5.02 4.99 5.14
N ASP A 121 -5.37 4.25 6.19
CA ASP A 121 -6.34 4.67 7.20
C ASP A 121 -5.86 5.95 7.94
N PRO A 122 -6.62 7.06 7.87
CA PRO A 122 -6.27 8.32 8.52
C PRO A 122 -6.28 8.25 10.06
N ALA A 123 -6.86 7.20 10.66
CA ALA A 123 -6.78 6.97 12.10
C ALA A 123 -5.34 6.66 12.55
N TYR A 124 -4.57 5.94 11.73
CA TYR A 124 -3.22 5.49 12.08
C TYR A 124 -2.12 6.21 11.29
N ALA A 125 -2.44 6.74 10.11
CA ALA A 125 -1.45 7.34 9.21
C ALA A 125 -0.78 8.60 9.79
N PRO A 126 0.57 8.68 9.79
CA PRO A 126 1.29 9.91 10.06
C PRO A 126 1.01 10.96 8.98
N LYS A 127 1.11 12.25 9.34
CA LYS A 127 0.89 13.36 8.42
C LYS A 127 2.20 13.81 7.76
N GLN A 128 2.09 14.49 6.62
CA GLN A 128 3.20 15.15 5.92
C GLN A 128 4.34 14.16 5.59
N ILE A 129 5.60 14.58 5.78
CA ILE A 129 6.82 13.81 5.46
C ILE A 129 6.86 12.46 6.18
N GLY A 130 6.35 12.37 7.42
CA GLY A 130 6.30 11.09 8.14
C GLY A 130 5.39 10.06 7.47
N GLY A 131 4.29 10.52 6.87
CA GLY A 131 3.42 9.66 6.07
C GLY A 131 4.13 9.14 4.82
N THR A 132 4.94 9.99 4.18
CA THR A 132 5.69 9.63 2.98
C THR A 132 6.75 8.57 3.27
N LEU A 133 7.58 8.79 4.29
CA LEU A 133 8.57 7.81 4.75
C LEU A 133 7.90 6.50 5.16
N TYR A 134 6.80 6.58 5.90
CA TYR A 134 6.06 5.40 6.34
C TYR A 134 5.55 4.56 5.16
N GLY A 135 4.94 5.19 4.16
CA GLY A 135 4.48 4.50 2.94
C GLY A 135 5.61 3.86 2.13
N ILE A 136 6.77 4.52 2.02
CA ILE A 136 7.97 3.97 1.35
C ILE A 136 8.52 2.76 2.12
N ILE A 137 8.65 2.86 3.45
CA ILE A 137 9.19 1.77 4.28
C ILE A 137 8.27 0.55 4.20
N PHE A 138 6.96 0.75 4.33
CA PHE A 138 5.97 -0.32 4.22
C PHE A 138 6.05 -1.01 2.86
N SER A 139 5.99 -0.23 1.77
CA SER A 139 6.02 -0.79 0.42
C SER A 139 7.32 -1.53 0.15
N GLY A 140 8.46 -0.97 0.54
CA GLY A 140 9.77 -1.64 0.44
C GLY A 140 9.84 -2.96 1.19
N ALA A 141 9.43 -2.99 2.46
CA ALA A 141 9.40 -4.21 3.25
C ALA A 141 8.41 -5.24 2.67
N ALA A 142 7.23 -4.82 2.22
CA ALA A 142 6.26 -5.69 1.57
C ALA A 142 6.80 -6.31 0.27
N ILE A 143 7.52 -5.54 -0.56
CA ILE A 143 8.16 -6.05 -1.79
C ILE A 143 9.26 -7.06 -1.44
N ILE A 144 10.09 -6.78 -0.44
CA ILE A 144 11.12 -7.72 0.01
C ILE A 144 10.48 -9.03 0.46
N LEU A 145 9.45 -8.98 1.31
CA LEU A 145 8.78 -10.18 1.82
C LEU A 145 8.06 -10.98 0.71
N THR A 146 7.45 -10.31 -0.26
CA THR A 146 6.72 -10.97 -1.35
C THR A 146 7.63 -11.51 -2.45
N ARG A 147 8.63 -10.74 -2.88
CA ARG A 147 9.52 -11.11 -4.00
C ARG A 147 10.71 -11.97 -3.59
N ILE A 148 11.26 -11.77 -2.39
CA ILE A 148 12.47 -12.48 -1.93
C ILE A 148 12.08 -13.67 -1.06
N LEU A 149 11.12 -13.49 -0.13
CA LEU A 149 10.71 -14.53 0.81
C LEU A 149 9.43 -15.28 0.39
N PHE A 150 8.84 -14.93 -0.75
CA PHE A 150 7.65 -15.59 -1.33
C PHE A 150 6.43 -15.64 -0.39
N VAL A 151 6.32 -14.68 0.53
CA VAL A 151 5.18 -14.60 1.48
C VAL A 151 4.05 -13.81 0.81
N THR A 152 3.00 -14.51 0.35
CA THR A 152 1.93 -13.91 -0.46
C THR A 152 1.03 -12.94 0.29
N ASP A 153 0.84 -13.12 1.61
CA ASP A 153 -0.06 -12.27 2.42
C ASP A 153 0.71 -11.21 3.21
N ALA A 154 2.01 -11.04 2.92
CA ALA A 154 2.88 -10.12 3.64
C ALA A 154 2.40 -8.67 3.65
N PRO A 155 1.85 -8.09 2.55
CA PRO A 155 1.38 -6.70 2.58
C PRO A 155 0.29 -6.46 3.62
N VAL A 156 -0.62 -7.41 3.81
CA VAL A 156 -1.70 -7.29 4.81
C VAL A 156 -1.16 -7.46 6.21
N MET A 157 -0.34 -8.49 6.46
CA MET A 157 0.26 -8.72 7.77
C MET A 157 1.13 -7.55 8.21
N LEU A 158 1.93 -7.01 7.29
CA LEU A 158 2.82 -5.88 7.56
C LEU A 158 2.02 -4.62 7.88
N ALA A 159 0.89 -4.37 7.23
CA ALA A 159 0.04 -3.22 7.53
C ALA A 159 -0.49 -3.31 8.97
N VAL A 160 -0.95 -4.48 9.40
CA VAL A 160 -1.44 -4.70 10.76
C VAL A 160 -0.31 -4.55 11.79
N ILE A 161 0.86 -5.17 11.54
CA ILE A 161 2.00 -5.13 12.47
C ILE A 161 2.59 -3.71 12.60
N LEU A 162 2.63 -2.94 11.52
CA LEU A 162 3.16 -1.58 11.52
C LEU A 162 2.16 -0.53 12.03
N SER A 163 0.88 -0.89 12.20
CA SER A 163 -0.16 0.07 12.63
C SER A 163 0.14 0.71 14.01
N PRO A 164 0.55 -0.04 15.05
CA PRO A 164 0.90 0.56 16.35
C PRO A 164 2.13 1.48 16.25
N ALA A 165 3.11 1.13 15.42
CA ALA A 165 4.30 1.94 15.20
C ALA A 165 3.95 3.26 14.48
N ALA A 166 3.05 3.20 13.49
CA ALA A 166 2.53 4.37 12.78
C ALA A 166 1.84 5.35 13.72
N LEU A 167 1.02 4.84 14.64
CA LEU A 167 0.31 5.64 15.62
C LEU A 167 1.29 6.38 16.56
N LYS A 168 2.33 5.70 17.04
CA LYS A 168 3.37 6.33 17.86
C LYS A 168 4.11 7.43 17.08
N LEU A 169 4.47 7.16 15.83
CA LEU A 169 5.15 8.14 14.98
C LEU A 169 4.28 9.37 14.74
N ARG A 170 2.98 9.18 14.53
CA ARG A 170 2.02 10.28 14.39
C ARG A 170 1.97 11.15 15.64
N ILE A 171 1.86 10.56 16.82
CA ILE A 171 1.81 11.29 18.09
C ILE A 171 3.10 12.12 18.27
N LEU A 172 4.27 11.48 18.11
CA LEU A 172 5.57 12.17 18.22
C LEU A 172 5.71 13.35 17.25
N MET A 173 5.23 13.21 16.01
CA MET A 173 5.23 14.32 15.06
C MET A 173 4.28 15.45 15.45
N GLN A 174 3.11 15.13 16.01
CA GLN A 174 2.18 16.16 16.50
C GLN A 174 2.78 16.93 17.67
N ASP A 175 3.45 16.24 18.60
CA ASP A 175 4.12 16.87 19.74
C ASP A 175 5.25 17.80 19.28
N TYR A 176 6.09 17.32 18.34
CA TYR A 176 7.17 18.12 17.76
C TYR A 176 6.67 19.38 17.03
N LEU A 177 5.61 19.26 16.24
CA LEU A 177 5.03 20.40 15.52
C LEU A 177 4.41 21.41 16.49
N THR A 178 3.78 20.94 17.57
CA THR A 178 3.19 21.81 18.60
C THR A 178 4.29 22.56 19.35
N GLN A 179 5.38 21.88 19.70
CA GLN A 179 6.54 22.51 20.36
C GLN A 179 7.21 23.55 19.46
N LYS A 180 7.38 23.24 18.17
CA LYS A 180 7.97 24.17 17.20
C LYS A 180 7.08 25.39 16.94
N GLY A 181 5.76 25.21 16.87
CA GLY A 181 4.80 26.31 16.73
C GLY A 181 4.84 27.25 17.94
N GLY A 182 4.80 26.69 19.16
CA GLY A 182 4.88 27.50 20.38
C GLY A 182 6.21 28.23 20.57
N ALA A 183 7.32 27.68 20.05
CA ALA A 183 8.61 28.36 20.04
C ALA A 183 8.66 29.53 19.04
N ALA A 184 8.06 29.39 17.85
CA ALA A 184 7.98 30.47 16.86
C ALA A 184 7.09 31.62 17.34
N ASP A 185 5.96 31.32 17.99
CA ASP A 185 5.06 32.34 18.56
C ASP A 185 5.67 33.09 19.76
N ALA A 186 6.64 32.46 20.45
CA ALA A 186 7.38 33.10 21.54
C ALA A 186 8.48 34.05 21.01
N GLU A 187 9.13 33.70 19.91
CA GLU A 187 10.16 34.53 19.25
C GLU A 187 9.54 35.78 18.57
N GLU A 188 8.32 35.67 18.03
CA GLU A 188 7.60 36.80 17.42
C GLU A 188 7.12 37.83 18.47
N LYS A 189 6.89 37.42 19.72
CA LYS A 189 6.50 38.34 20.81
C LYS A 189 7.65 39.12 21.42
N ASP A 190 8.90 38.65 21.30
CA ASP A 190 10.07 39.31 21.89
C ASP A 190 10.71 40.36 20.96
N THR A 191 10.19 40.50 19.73
CA THR A 191 10.60 41.52 18.75
C THR A 191 9.59 42.67 18.61
N GLY A 192 8.66 42.81 19.56
CA GLY A 192 7.73 43.94 19.65
C GLY A 192 8.43 45.30 19.81
N PRO A 193 7.82 46.41 19.35
CA PRO A 193 8.54 47.63 18.97
C PRO A 193 9.21 48.32 20.16
N VAL A 194 10.49 48.67 19.97
CA VAL A 194 11.29 49.50 20.88
C VAL A 194 10.51 50.78 21.19
N PRO A 195 10.27 51.14 22.47
CA PRO A 195 9.63 52.40 22.80
C PRO A 195 10.55 53.53 22.35
N GLU A 196 10.08 54.39 21.45
CA GLU A 196 10.75 55.65 21.13
C GLU A 196 10.91 56.44 22.43
N SER A 197 12.13 56.39 22.98
CA SER A 197 12.53 57.22 24.10
C SER A 197 12.44 58.68 23.66
N GLY A 198 11.61 59.44 24.38
CA GLY A 198 11.32 60.82 24.06
C GLY A 198 12.56 61.70 23.93
N THR A 199 12.44 62.71 23.08
CA THR A 199 13.20 63.94 23.19
C THR A 199 12.22 65.09 23.30
N ARG A 200 12.50 65.92 24.31
CA ARG A 200 11.81 67.13 24.72
C ARG A 200 11.92 68.24 23.68
#